data_AF-A0A2K8XPH0-F1
#
_entry.id   AF-A0A2K8XPH0-F1
#
_cell.length_a   1.000
_cell.length_b   1.000
_cell.length_c   1.000
_cell.angle_alpha   90.00
_cell.angle_beta   90.00
_cell.angle_gamma   90.00
#
_symmetry.space_group_name_H-M   'P 1'
#
loop_
_entity.id
_entity.type
_entity.pdbx_description
1 polymer ?
#
loop_
_entity_poly.entity_id
_entity_poly.type
_entity_poly.pdbx_seq_one_letter_code
_entity_poly.pdbx_strand_id
1 'polypeptide(L)'
;MIDFEKIPKKLKYHLINLVLIPFWIISIYLFGNELYIANDFLIISCLCFCLTLCSYIVSSFLISLWNFNPEVKKKELIIFSIFFQTMFLSALIFLGYVFNLICKLKFEFYSFIITYFVSISLLLFIGKFGKINWERKKS
;
A
#
# COMPACT_ATOMS: atom_id res chain seq x y z
N MET A 1 9.58 -2.33 30.04
CA MET A 1 8.31 -1.90 29.42
C MET A 1 8.63 -0.77 28.45
N ILE A 2 8.34 -0.92 27.16
CA ILE A 2 8.67 0.12 26.17
C ILE A 2 7.69 1.28 26.37
N ASP A 3 8.23 2.47 26.64
CA ASP A 3 7.44 3.69 26.82
C ASP A 3 6.99 4.22 25.46
N PHE A 4 5.78 3.84 25.05
CA PHE A 4 5.22 4.20 23.76
C PHE A 4 5.02 5.71 23.60
N GLU A 5 5.01 6.51 24.67
CA GLU A 5 4.87 7.96 24.58
C GLU A 5 6.14 8.63 24.07
N LYS A 6 7.31 8.08 24.40
CA LYS A 6 8.64 8.60 24.00
C LYS A 6 9.06 8.24 22.57
N ILE A 7 8.29 7.41 21.88
CA ILE A 7 8.61 7.02 20.50
C ILE A 7 8.48 8.24 19.57
N PRO A 8 9.50 8.54 18.73
CA PRO A 8 9.44 9.64 17.77
C PRO A 8 8.18 9.56 16.90
N LYS A 9 7.48 10.68 16.70
CA LYS A 9 6.21 10.72 15.94
C LYS A 9 6.35 10.10 14.54
N LYS A 10 7.49 10.31 13.87
CA LYS A 10 7.80 9.70 12.56
C LYS A 10 7.84 8.16 12.62
N LEU A 11 8.42 7.60 13.69
CA LEU A 11 8.51 6.16 13.88
C LEU A 11 7.14 5.55 14.18
N LYS A 12 6.29 6.25 14.96
CA LYS A 12 4.89 5.85 15.16
C LYS A 12 4.14 5.72 13.83
N TYR A 13 4.34 6.64 12.90
CA TYR A 13 3.68 6.58 11.59
C TYR A 13 4.17 5.41 10.74
N HIS A 14 5.47 5.08 10.76
CA HIS A 14 5.95 3.87 10.10
C HIS A 14 5.35 2.60 10.72
N LEU A 15 5.30 2.52 12.04
CA LEU A 15 4.76 1.36 12.77
C LEU A 15 3.29 1.08 12.42
N ILE A 16 2.47 2.11 12.19
CA ILE A 16 1.06 1.90 11.82
C ILE A 16 0.93 1.22 10.45
N ASN A 17 1.89 1.39 9.53
CA ASN A 17 1.87 0.70 8.23
C ASN A 17 2.10 -0.81 8.34
N LEU A 18 2.61 -1.31 9.48
CA LEU A 18 2.73 -2.75 9.71
C LEU A 18 1.37 -3.47 9.64
N VAL A 19 0.26 -2.74 9.75
CA VAL A 19 -1.09 -3.27 9.52
C VAL A 19 -1.28 -3.86 8.11
N LEU A 20 -0.42 -3.50 7.14
CA LEU A 20 -0.45 -4.06 5.78
C LEU A 20 0.18 -5.46 5.70
N ILE A 21 1.04 -5.84 6.64
CA ILE A 21 1.77 -7.12 6.60
C ILE A 21 0.84 -8.33 6.54
N PRO A 22 -0.23 -8.45 7.37
CA PRO A 22 -1.16 -9.57 7.27
C PRO A 22 -1.78 -9.72 5.87
N PHE A 23 -2.06 -8.62 5.18
CA PHE A 23 -2.61 -8.64 3.82
C PHE A 23 -1.59 -9.12 2.78
N TRP A 24 -0.33 -8.74 2.94
CA TRP A 24 0.76 -9.28 2.12
C TRP A 24 0.96 -10.78 2.33
N ILE A 25 0.85 -11.25 3.57
CA ILE A 25 0.92 -12.69 3.86
C ILE A 25 -0.23 -13.43 3.18
N ILE A 26 -1.45 -12.91 3.26
CA ILE A 26 -2.62 -13.51 2.60
C ILE A 26 -2.43 -13.53 1.07
N SER A 27 -1.91 -12.45 0.48
CA SER A 27 -1.69 -12.41 -0.97
C SER A 27 -0.59 -13.37 -1.42
N ILE A 28 0.49 -13.54 -0.64
CA ILE A 28 1.52 -14.56 -0.89
C ILE A 28 0.92 -15.95 -0.80
N TYR A 29 0.11 -16.23 0.23
CA TYR A 29 -0.54 -17.53 0.39
C TYR A 29 -1.44 -17.88 -0.80
N LEU A 30 -2.20 -16.91 -1.32
CA LEU A 30 -3.15 -17.13 -2.42
C LEU A 30 -2.49 -17.18 -3.81
N PHE A 31 -1.46 -16.35 -4.05
CA PHE A 31 -0.93 -16.13 -5.39
C PHE A 31 0.53 -16.59 -5.56
N GLY A 32 1.22 -16.87 -4.45
CA GLY A 32 2.67 -17.17 -4.39
C GLY A 32 2.95 -18.53 -3.76
N ASN A 33 2.16 -19.55 -4.11
CA ASN A 33 2.22 -20.88 -3.50
C ASN A 33 3.64 -21.47 -3.47
N GLU A 34 4.47 -21.20 -4.48
CA GLU A 34 5.88 -21.64 -4.52
C GLU A 34 6.71 -21.12 -3.34
N LEU A 35 6.54 -19.84 -2.97
CA LEU A 35 7.23 -19.23 -1.84
C LEU A 35 6.76 -19.83 -0.50
N TYR A 36 5.49 -20.22 -0.42
CA TYR A 36 4.92 -20.81 0.78
C TYR A 36 5.33 -22.29 0.94
N ILE A 37 5.35 -23.05 -0.17
CA ILE A 37 5.79 -24.45 -0.20
C ILE A 37 7.27 -24.57 0.19
N ALA A 38 8.11 -23.60 -0.18
CA ALA A 38 9.51 -23.56 0.23
C ALA A 38 9.70 -23.42 1.75
N ASN A 39 8.66 -23.07 2.53
CA ASN A 39 8.69 -22.86 3.98
C ASN A 39 9.77 -21.84 4.45
N ASP A 40 10.21 -20.96 3.56
CA ASP A 40 11.21 -19.92 3.86
C ASP A 40 10.55 -18.70 4.51
N PHE A 41 10.07 -18.87 5.74
CA PHE A 41 9.38 -17.81 6.50
C PHE A 41 10.22 -16.53 6.67
N LEU A 42 11.56 -16.65 6.69
CA LEU A 42 12.46 -15.49 6.74
C LEU A 42 12.36 -14.65 5.46
N ILE A 43 12.35 -15.30 4.30
CA ILE A 43 12.22 -14.64 2.99
C ILE A 43 10.84 -14.00 2.86
N ILE A 44 9.77 -14.73 3.23
CA ILE A 44 8.40 -14.20 3.22
C ILE A 44 8.29 -12.96 4.10
N SER A 45 8.86 -13.01 5.32
CA SER A 45 8.82 -11.88 6.25
C SER A 45 9.59 -10.66 5.71
N CYS A 46 10.78 -10.89 5.15
CA CYS A 46 11.59 -9.85 4.51
C CYS A 46 10.83 -9.20 3.34
N LEU A 47 10.20 -10.02 2.49
CA LEU A 47 9.41 -9.58 1.36
C LEU A 47 8.21 -8.74 1.79
N CYS A 48 7.42 -9.20 2.76
CA CYS A 48 6.30 -8.43 3.32
C CYS A 48 6.77 -7.08 3.90
N PHE A 49 7.91 -7.05 4.57
CA PHE A 49 8.49 -5.83 5.11
C PHE A 49 8.90 -4.86 4.00
N CYS A 50 9.61 -5.34 2.97
CA CYS A 50 9.99 -4.56 1.80
C CYS A 50 8.76 -4.00 1.06
N LEU A 51 7.74 -4.83 0.83
CA LEU A 51 6.49 -4.40 0.17
C LEU A 51 5.75 -3.34 0.98
N THR A 52 5.72 -3.49 2.31
CA THR A 52 5.12 -2.50 3.21
C THR A 52 5.88 -1.17 3.16
N LEU A 53 7.22 -1.21 3.17
CA LEU A 53 8.06 -0.01 3.03
C LEU A 53 7.85 0.68 1.68
N CYS A 54 7.88 -0.07 0.58
CA CYS A 54 7.61 0.47 -0.76
C CYS A 54 6.22 1.12 -0.82
N SER A 55 5.20 0.45 -0.30
CA SER A 55 3.84 0.98 -0.25
C SER A 55 3.76 2.29 0.53
N TYR A 56 4.43 2.37 1.69
CA TYR A 56 4.51 3.58 2.48
C TYR A 56 5.18 4.74 1.72
N ILE A 57 6.30 4.48 1.03
CA ILE A 57 7.02 5.49 0.26
C ILE A 57 6.11 6.07 -0.83
N VAL A 58 5.47 5.20 -1.61
CA VAL A 58 4.58 5.60 -2.71
C VAL A 58 3.38 6.39 -2.18
N SER A 59 2.78 5.95 -1.07
CA SER A 59 1.65 6.68 -0.48
C SER A 59 2.06 8.04 0.09
N SER A 60 3.27 8.15 0.65
CA SER A 60 3.79 9.44 1.14
C SER A 60 3.90 10.47 0.01
N PHE A 61 4.28 10.04 -1.20
CA PHE A 61 4.24 10.91 -2.38
C PHE A 61 2.81 11.31 -2.76
N LEU A 62 1.85 10.38 -2.71
CA LEU A 62 0.43 10.65 -2.97
C LEU A 62 -0.13 11.71 -2.02
N ILE A 63 0.12 11.55 -0.72
CA ILE A 63 -0.29 12.53 0.29
C ILE A 63 0.33 13.90 -0.02
N SER A 64 1.63 13.95 -0.34
CA SER A 64 2.31 15.21 -0.67
C SER A 64 1.73 15.90 -1.91
N LEU A 65 1.26 15.13 -2.89
CA LEU A 65 0.60 15.64 -4.09
C LEU A 65 -0.81 16.16 -3.81
N TRP A 66 -1.56 15.46 -2.96
CA TRP A 66 -2.94 15.80 -2.60
C TRP A 66 -3.10 16.80 -1.46
N ASN A 67 -2.01 17.22 -0.82
CA ASN A 67 -2.02 18.19 0.27
C ASN A 67 -2.30 19.64 -0.23
N PHE A 68 -3.38 19.83 -0.99
CA PHE A 68 -3.84 21.11 -1.55
C PHE A 68 -4.44 22.03 -0.51
N ASN A 69 -4.90 21.47 0.62
CA ASN A 69 -5.62 22.21 1.62
C ASN A 69 -4.80 22.29 2.92
N PRO A 70 -4.26 23.47 3.28
CA PRO A 70 -3.41 23.63 4.47
C PRO A 70 -4.13 23.36 5.79
N GLU A 71 -5.47 23.28 5.78
CA GLU A 71 -6.30 23.07 6.97
C GLU A 71 -6.36 21.60 7.43
N VAL A 72 -6.02 20.64 6.57
CA VAL A 72 -6.09 19.21 6.95
C VAL A 72 -4.89 18.82 7.81
N LYS A 73 -5.17 18.28 9.00
CA LYS A 73 -4.12 17.87 9.94
C LYS A 73 -3.34 16.68 9.36
N LYS A 74 -2.00 16.77 9.36
CA LYS A 74 -1.09 15.71 8.88
C LYS A 74 -1.40 14.31 9.43
N LYS A 75 -1.89 14.21 10.67
CA LYS A 75 -2.26 12.94 11.30
C LYS A 75 -3.45 12.26 10.64
N GLU A 76 -4.47 13.03 10.26
CA GLU A 76 -5.69 12.52 9.63
C GLU A 76 -5.38 12.00 8.22
N LEU A 77 -4.52 12.69 7.48
CA LEU A 77 -4.06 12.24 6.16
C LEU A 77 -3.29 10.91 6.21
N ILE A 78 -2.47 10.70 7.24
CA ILE A 78 -1.72 9.44 7.41
C ILE A 78 -2.68 8.29 7.71
N ILE A 79 -3.64 8.50 8.62
CA ILE A 79 -4.66 7.49 8.93
C ILE A 79 -5.50 7.17 7.70
N PHE A 80 -5.93 8.19 6.96
CA PHE A 80 -6.68 8.02 5.72
C PHE A 80 -5.89 7.24 4.67
N SER A 81 -4.60 7.55 4.50
CA SER A 81 -3.71 6.82 3.60
C SER A 81 -3.65 5.32 3.94
N ILE A 82 -3.47 5.00 5.21
CA ILE A 82 -3.35 3.61 5.66
C ILE A 82 -4.68 2.87 5.46
N PHE A 83 -5.80 3.53 5.78
CA PHE A 83 -7.13 2.99 5.52
C PHE A 83 -7.35 2.74 4.02
N PHE A 84 -6.99 3.71 3.18
CA PHE A 84 -7.08 3.59 1.73
C PHE A 84 -6.23 2.43 1.20
N GLN A 85 -4.97 2.32 1.63
CA GLN A 85 -4.09 1.22 1.23
C GLN A 85 -4.63 -0.14 1.66
N THR A 86 -5.17 -0.23 2.86
CA THR A 86 -5.74 -1.48 3.40
C THR A 86 -6.96 -1.89 2.59
N MET A 87 -7.88 -0.96 2.33
CA MET A 87 -9.06 -1.20 1.51
C MET A 87 -8.68 -1.58 0.07
N PHE A 88 -7.73 -0.86 -0.52
CA PHE A 88 -7.27 -1.10 -1.87
C PHE A 88 -6.60 -2.47 -2.02
N LEU A 89 -5.72 -2.83 -1.09
CA LEU A 89 -5.06 -4.14 -1.06
C LEU A 89 -6.08 -5.27 -0.86
N SER A 90 -7.05 -5.08 0.04
CA SER A 90 -8.14 -6.05 0.25
C SER A 90 -8.99 -6.26 -1.01
N ALA A 91 -9.35 -5.17 -1.68
CA ALA A 91 -10.11 -5.22 -2.93
C ALA A 91 -9.33 -5.93 -4.03
N LEU A 92 -8.03 -5.66 -4.18
CA LEU A 92 -7.18 -6.35 -5.14
C LEU A 92 -7.02 -7.84 -4.85
N ILE A 93 -6.86 -8.22 -3.59
CA ILE A 93 -6.80 -9.64 -3.19
C ILE A 93 -8.10 -10.34 -3.59
N PHE A 94 -9.25 -9.73 -3.26
CA PHE A 94 -10.55 -10.27 -3.62
C PHE A 94 -10.73 -10.40 -5.13
N LEU A 95 -10.43 -9.34 -5.89
CA LEU A 95 -10.55 -9.34 -7.35
C LEU A 95 -9.60 -10.34 -8.01
N GLY A 96 -8.36 -10.43 -7.56
CA GLY A 96 -7.39 -11.41 -8.05
C GLY A 96 -7.83 -12.85 -7.77
N TYR A 97 -8.42 -13.10 -6.60
CA TYR A 97 -8.97 -14.41 -6.26
C TYR A 97 -10.17 -14.77 -7.15
N VAL A 98 -11.12 -13.84 -7.32
CA VAL A 98 -12.28 -14.03 -8.20
C VAL A 98 -11.84 -14.23 -9.66
N PHE A 99 -10.83 -13.50 -10.12
CA PHE A 99 -10.25 -13.65 -11.45
C PHE A 99 -9.71 -15.07 -11.68
N ASN A 100 -8.94 -15.61 -10.71
CA ASN A 100 -8.45 -16.99 -10.78
C ASN A 100 -9.59 -18.01 -10.88
N LEU A 101 -10.67 -17.78 -10.13
CA LEU A 101 -11.82 -18.66 -10.10
C LEU A 101 -12.59 -18.66 -11.43
N ILE A 102 -12.81 -17.48 -12.02
CA ILE A 102 -13.61 -17.32 -13.25
C ILE A 102 -12.80 -17.69 -14.50
N CYS A 103 -11.60 -17.13 -14.65
CA CYS A 103 -10.81 -17.26 -15.86
C CYS A 103 -10.03 -18.58 -15.93
N LYS A 104 -9.92 -19.32 -14.81
CA LYS A 104 -9.08 -20.52 -14.66
C LYS A 104 -7.61 -20.31 -15.03
N LEU A 105 -7.18 -19.06 -15.18
CA LEU A 105 -5.80 -18.65 -15.39
C LEU A 105 -5.18 -18.36 -14.01
N LYS A 106 -3.91 -18.72 -13.83
CA LYS A 106 -3.19 -18.42 -12.59
C LYS A 106 -2.73 -16.96 -12.62
N PHE A 107 -3.38 -16.11 -11.82
CA PHE A 107 -2.86 -14.81 -11.45
C PHE A 107 -1.77 -14.99 -10.41
N GLU A 108 -0.53 -14.96 -10.88
CA GLU A 108 0.66 -15.16 -10.06
C GLU A 108 0.97 -13.98 -9.16
N PHE A 109 1.72 -14.24 -8.09
CA PHE A 109 2.07 -13.22 -7.10
C PHE A 109 2.83 -12.03 -7.68
N TYR A 110 3.73 -12.24 -8.63
CA TYR A 110 4.43 -11.13 -9.29
C TYR A 110 3.47 -10.25 -10.10
N SER A 111 2.51 -10.86 -10.79
CA SER A 111 1.44 -10.13 -11.48
C SER A 111 0.60 -9.32 -10.49
N PHE A 112 0.26 -9.89 -9.34
CA PHE A 112 -0.44 -9.19 -8.26
C PHE A 112 0.35 -7.95 -7.76
N ILE A 113 1.66 -8.11 -7.50
CA ILE A 113 2.53 -6.99 -7.09
C ILE A 113 2.54 -5.89 -8.16
N ILE A 114 2.73 -6.26 -9.43
CA ILE A 114 2.76 -5.30 -10.54
C ILE A 114 1.44 -4.55 -10.61
N THR A 115 0.30 -5.24 -10.58
CA THR A 115 -1.02 -4.60 -10.60
C THR A 115 -1.18 -3.62 -9.44
N TYR A 116 -0.80 -4.00 -8.21
CA TYR A 116 -0.86 -3.12 -7.05
C TYR A 116 -0.06 -1.82 -7.25
N PHE A 117 1.24 -1.92 -7.58
CA PHE A 117 2.09 -0.74 -7.71
C PHE A 117 1.77 0.10 -8.94
N VAL A 118 1.36 -0.51 -10.05
CA VAL A 118 0.93 0.21 -11.26
C VAL A 118 -0.34 1.01 -10.96
N SER A 119 -1.33 0.41 -10.30
CA SER A 119 -2.56 1.14 -9.94
C SER A 119 -2.27 2.33 -9.02
N ILE A 120 -1.40 2.18 -8.02
CA ILE A 120 -1.04 3.32 -7.16
C ILE A 120 -0.23 4.37 -7.93
N SER A 121 0.65 3.96 -8.84
CA SER A 121 1.41 4.87 -9.71
C SER A 121 0.50 5.65 -10.67
N LEU A 122 -0.57 5.02 -11.16
CA LEU A 122 -1.61 5.70 -11.95
C LEU A 122 -2.34 6.76 -11.11
N LEU A 123 -2.67 6.46 -9.85
CA LEU A 123 -3.27 7.44 -8.94
C LEU A 123 -2.32 8.63 -8.68
N LEU A 124 -1.02 8.38 -8.53
CA LEU A 124 0.00 9.44 -8.44
C LEU A 124 -0.02 10.35 -9.67
N PHE A 125 -0.08 9.76 -10.86
CA PHE A 125 -0.13 10.50 -12.11
C PHE A 125 -1.38 11.38 -12.19
N ILE A 126 -2.55 10.82 -11.87
CA ILE A 126 -3.83 11.56 -11.82
C ILE A 126 -3.74 12.71 -10.80
N GLY A 127 -3.20 12.46 -9.60
CA GLY A 127 -3.01 13.48 -8.58
C GLY A 127 -2.11 14.63 -9.03
N LYS A 128 -1.05 14.32 -9.79
CA LYS A 128 -0.15 15.34 -10.38
C LYS A 128 -0.86 16.21 -11.42
N PHE A 129 -1.67 15.63 -12.30
CA PHE A 129 -2.46 16.42 -13.26
C PHE A 129 -3.50 17.30 -12.58
N GLY A 130 -4.17 16.77 -11.55
CA GLY A 130 -5.08 17.54 -10.70
C GLY A 130 -4.39 18.76 -10.08
N LYS A 131 -3.15 18.60 -9.59
CA LYS A 131 -2.34 19.70 -9.04
C LYS A 131 -2.12 20.83 -10.02
N ILE A 132 -1.61 20.48 -11.19
CA ILE A 132 -1.24 21.44 -12.23
C ILE A 132 -2.46 22.24 -12.69
N ASN A 133 -3.63 21.59 -12.80
CA ASN A 133 -4.87 22.26 -13.19
C ASN A 133 -5.42 23.18 -12.10
N TRP A 134 -5.29 22.82 -10.82
CA TRP A 134 -5.73 23.67 -9.72
C TRP A 134 -4.87 24.94 -9.59
N GLU A 135 -3.54 24.81 -9.71
CA GLU A 135 -2.62 25.95 -9.70
C GLU A 135 -2.90 26.90 -10.89
N ARG A 136 -3.21 26.37 -12.08
CA ARG A 136 -3.64 27.18 -13.24
C ARG A 136 -4.95 27.92 -13.06
N LYS A 137 -5.90 27.41 -12.26
CA LYS A 137 -7.18 28.11 -11.98
C LYS A 137 -7.04 29.22 -10.94
N LYS A 138 -5.94 29.26 -10.19
CA LYS A 138 -5.64 30.30 -9.19
C LYS A 138 -4.80 31.45 -9.74
N SER A 139 -4.10 31.24 -10.86
CA SER A 139 -3.37 32.28 -11.60
C SER A 139 -4.29 33.03 -12.55
#